data_AF-A0A841K6E5-F1
#
_entry.id   AF-A0A841K6E5-F1
#
_cell.length_a   1.000
_cell.length_b   1.000
_cell.length_c   1.000
_cell.angle_alpha   90.00
_cell.angle_beta   90.00
_cell.angle_gamma   90.00
#
_symmetry.space_group_name_H-M   'P 1'
#
loop_
_entity.id
_entity.type
_entity.pdbx_description
1 polymer ?
#
loop_
_entity_poly.entity_id
_entity_poly.type
_entity_poly.pdbx_seq_one_letter_code
_entity_poly.pdbx_strand_id
1 'polypeptide(L)' 'MCNLYNVRSNREAIIDLTRGMVDRTGWNEPSRDVYPGMLAPIVRVGADSQREMVMAT' A
#
# COMPACT_ATOMS: atom_id res chain seq x y z
N MET A 1 -17.75 -12.03 -4.15
CA MET A 1 -16.45 -12.67 -3.87
C MET A 1 -15.40 -11.58 -4.03
N CYS A 2 -14.75 -11.14 -2.96
CA CYS A 2 -13.88 -9.93 -2.95
C CYS A 2 -12.41 -10.29 -2.68
N ASN A 3 -11.96 -11.43 -3.20
CA ASN A 3 -10.64 -12.01 -2.98
C ASN A 3 -9.64 -11.68 -4.10
N LEU A 4 -10.06 -10.94 -5.12
CA LEU A 4 -9.22 -10.48 -6.22
C LEU A 4 -9.52 -9.00 -6.48
N TYR A 5 -8.49 -8.17 -6.42
CA TYR A 5 -8.61 -6.77 -6.76
C TYR A 5 -7.31 -6.24 -7.38
N ASN A 6 -7.44 -5.18 -8.17
CA ASN A 6 -6.32 -4.49 -8.77
C ASN A 6 -6.14 -3.13 -8.10
N VAL A 7 -4.93 -2.84 -7.64
CA VAL A 7 -4.53 -1.50 -7.24
C VAL A 7 -4.14 -0.75 -8.51
N ARG A 8 -5.03 0.14 -8.99
CA ARG A 8 -4.81 0.97 -10.21
C ARG A 8 -4.14 2.32 -9.94
N SER A 9 -3.83 2.61 -8.68
CA SER A 9 -3.20 3.87 -8.28
C SER A 9 -1.67 3.72 -8.34
N ASN A 10 -0.94 4.83 -8.24
CA ASN A 10 0.52 4.81 -8.10
C ASN A 10 0.92 5.17 -6.66
N ARG A 11 2.20 4.93 -6.33
CA ARG A 11 2.78 5.24 -5.01
C ARG A 11 2.49 6.67 -4.55
N GLU A 12 2.75 7.65 -5.42
CA GLU A 12 2.61 9.07 -5.12
C GLU A 12 1.16 9.46 -4.81
N ALA A 13 0.18 9.00 -5.61
CA ALA A 13 -1.22 9.30 -5.36
C ALA A 13 -1.70 8.76 -4.02
N ILE A 14 -1.19 7.60 -3.56
CA ILE A 14 -1.53 7.08 -2.25
C ILE A 14 -0.83 7.89 -1.13
N ILE A 15 0.41 8.34 -1.32
CA ILE A 15 1.09 9.23 -0.37
C ILE A 15 0.34 10.57 -0.22
N ASP A 16 -0.10 11.15 -1.33
CA ASP A 16 -0.89 12.38 -1.35
C ASP A 16 -2.25 12.18 -0.66
N LEU A 17 -2.95 11.07 -0.99
CA LEU A 17 -4.23 10.73 -0.38
C LEU A 17 -4.14 10.57 1.15
N THR A 18 -3.02 10.03 1.63
CA THR A 18 -2.82 9.72 3.05
C THR A 18 -2.11 10.81 3.84
N ARG A 19 -1.79 11.93 3.17
CA ARG A 19 -1.20 13.16 3.72
C ARG A 19 0.24 12.98 4.23
N GLY A 20 1.12 12.42 3.41
CA GLY A 20 2.57 12.47 3.67
C GLY A 20 3.06 11.45 4.70
N MET A 21 2.61 10.20 4.59
CA MET A 21 3.09 9.09 5.41
C MET A 21 4.49 8.60 4.99
N VAL A 22 5.17 7.88 5.88
CA VAL A 22 6.48 7.28 5.59
C VAL A 22 6.29 6.04 4.73
N ASP A 23 6.83 6.04 3.52
CA ASP A 23 6.71 4.89 2.62
C ASP A 23 7.90 3.93 2.77
N ARG A 24 7.60 2.71 3.22
CA ARG A 24 8.55 1.60 3.40
C ARG A 24 8.26 0.42 2.45
N THR A 25 7.35 0.57 1.49
CA THR A 25 6.94 -0.52 0.59
C THR A 25 7.95 -0.83 -0.51
N GLY A 26 8.71 0.17 -0.96
CA GLY A 26 9.52 0.05 -2.18
C GLY A 26 8.71 -0.18 -3.46
N TRP A 27 7.38 0.01 -3.41
CA TRP A 27 6.49 -0.20 -4.55
C TRP A 27 6.58 0.98 -5.54
N ASN A 28 6.68 0.68 -6.84
CA ASN A 28 6.71 1.68 -7.92
C ASN A 28 5.77 1.32 -9.08
N GLU A 29 5.19 0.11 -9.08
CA GLU A 29 4.42 -0.38 -10.21
C GLU A 29 3.13 0.44 -10.40
N PRO A 30 2.78 0.83 -11.64
CA PRO A 30 1.61 1.67 -11.92
C PRO A 30 0.27 0.96 -11.68
N SER A 31 0.28 -0.38 -11.70
CA SER A 31 -0.88 -1.19 -11.32
C SER A 31 -0.44 -2.56 -10.82
N ARG A 32 -1.12 -3.10 -9.81
CA ARG A 32 -0.79 -4.42 -9.23
C ARG A 32 -2.03 -5.24 -8.95
N ASP A 33 -2.04 -6.48 -9.44
CA ASP A 33 -3.06 -7.46 -9.09
C ASP A 33 -2.75 -8.09 -7.72
N VAL A 34 -3.73 -8.07 -6.82
CA VAL A 34 -3.61 -8.61 -5.47
C VAL A 34 -4.46 -9.87 -5.36
N TYR A 35 -3.80 -10.94 -4.94
CA TYR A 35 -4.39 -12.26 -4.70
C TYR A 35 -4.13 -12.69 -3.25
N PRO A 36 -4.94 -13.61 -2.70
CA PRO A 36 -4.75 -14.06 -1.32
C PRO A 36 -3.37 -14.71 -1.13
N GLY A 37 -2.71 -14.38 -0.03
CA GLY A 37 -1.37 -14.91 0.31
C GLY A 37 -0.21 -14.20 -0.38
N MET A 38 -0.46 -13.13 -1.16
CA MET A 38 0.59 -12.30 -1.72
C MET A 38 0.70 -10.97 -0.97
N LEU A 39 1.92 -10.44 -0.92
CA LEU A 39 2.18 -9.13 -0.32
C LEU A 39 1.42 -8.06 -1.11
N ALA A 40 0.72 -7.18 -0.40
CA ALA A 40 0.04 -6.02 -0.93
C ALA A 40 0.43 -4.76 -0.14
N PRO A 41 0.47 -3.58 -0.79
CA PRO A 41 0.72 -2.33 -0.10
C PRO A 41 -0.47 -2.01 0.81
N ILE A 42 -0.20 -1.76 2.09
CA ILE A 42 -1.18 -1.31 3.07
C ILE A 42 -0.70 -0.04 3.76
N VAL A 43 -1.65 0.74 4.25
CA VAL A 43 -1.38 1.91 5.08
C VAL A 43 -1.81 1.59 6.50
N ARG A 44 -0.88 1.70 7.44
CA ARG A 44 -1.12 1.44 8.87
C ARG A 44 -0.46 2.48 9.76
N VAL A 45 -0.80 2.46 11.04
CA VAL A 45 -0.07 3.20 12.07
C VAL A 45 1.04 2.30 12.61
N GLY A 46 2.29 2.76 12.50
CA GLY A 46 3.47 2.09 13.00
C GLY A 46 3.63 2.21 14.51
N ALA A 47 4.60 1.49 15.08
CA ALA A 47 4.91 1.53 16.51
C ALA A 47 5.40 2.92 17.00
N ASP A 48 5.92 3.74 16.07
CA ASP A 48 6.31 5.13 16.26
C ASP A 48 5.11 6.11 16.24
N SER A 49 3.88 5.60 16.22
CA SER A 49 2.63 6.37 16.06
C SER A 49 2.57 7.19 14.76
N GLN A 50 3.46 6.91 13.80
CA GLN A 50 3.42 7.52 12.48
C GLN A 50 2.63 6.65 11.51
N ARG A 51 2.03 7.27 10.51
CA ARG A 51 1.45 6.52 9.38
C ARG A 51 2.59 6.02 8.52
N GLU A 52 2.53 4.75 8.17
CA GLU A 52 3.49 4.11 7.27
C GLU A 52 2.78 3.29 6.20
N MET A 53 3.38 3.26 5.01
CA MET A 53 3.02 2.31 3.96
C MET A 53 3.97 1.12 4.01
N VAL A 54 3.44 -0.10 4.11
CA VAL A 54 4.23 -1.34 4.17
C VAL A 54 3.61 -2.43 3.31
N MET A 55 4.43 -3.39 2.89
CA MET A 55 3.95 -4.59 2.21
C MET A 55 3.51 -5.62 3.26
N ALA A 56 2.27 -6.10 3.19
CA ALA A 56 1.73 -7.11 4.10
C ALA A 56 0.85 -8.13 3.35
N THR A 57 0.76 -9.35 3.87
CA THR A 57 -0.10 -10.43 3.35
C THR A 57 -1.43 -10.49 4.09
#